data_AF-A0A957YYE5-F1
#
_entry.id   AF-A0A957YYE5-F1
#
_cell.length_a   1.000
_cell.length_b   1.000
_cell.length_c   1.000
_cell.angle_alpha   90.00
_cell.angle_beta   90.00
_cell.angle_gamma   90.00
#
_symmetry.space_group_name_H-M   'P 1'
#
loop_
_entity.id
_entity.type
_entity.pdbx_description
1 polymer ?
#
loop_
_entity_poly.entity_id
_entity_poly.type
_entity_poly.pdbx_seq_one_letter_code
_entity_poly.pdbx_strand_id
1 'polypeptide(L)'
;MMWRRHRISRAIVPLLFVLLLFVMAACDSSSAEPPAEEAAPAEAAEAAPPEEAAAPAAEAEAAPAAAADDYQAQREACTAESPCWAEIVDTVPGSFQEAPMLAEMVAAGELPPVEERLPSDPLVIEPAEMIGQYGGVLRRAYTGPGDNQNIERWNNDHHIFWNTGATELRPRIIKAWESNEDASVWTFHLREGMKWSDGEPFTADDYIFWYEHIVSNELLMPTPPWWMMWGGELAVMEKIDDTTFTIQFAAPFPAWLEVLSTSTVAGHFNGGETGGGFVAPHHYLEQFHADFV
;
A
#
# COMPACT_ATOMS: atom_id res chain seq x y z
N MET A 1 -12.24 -58.78 -33.82
CA MET A 1 -12.47 -57.47 -34.45
C MET A 1 -13.96 -57.30 -34.70
N MET A 2 -14.68 -56.67 -33.78
CA MET A 2 -16.13 -56.41 -33.88
C MET A 2 -16.37 -54.92 -34.01
N TRP A 3 -17.08 -54.56 -35.08
CA TRP A 3 -17.52 -53.22 -35.44
C TRP A 3 -18.99 -53.10 -35.00
N ARG A 4 -19.36 -52.06 -34.24
CA ARG A 4 -20.77 -51.61 -34.15
C ARG A 4 -20.85 -50.13 -33.79
N ARG A 5 -21.21 -49.33 -34.81
CA ARG A 5 -21.65 -47.94 -34.73
C ARG A 5 -22.96 -47.85 -33.93
N HIS A 6 -23.10 -46.85 -33.07
CA HIS A 6 -24.41 -46.40 -32.58
C HIS A 6 -24.78 -45.05 -33.20
N ARG A 7 -26.01 -45.01 -33.69
CA ARG A 7 -26.64 -43.92 -34.45
C ARG A 7 -27.20 -42.85 -33.52
N ILE A 8 -27.08 -41.62 -34.01
CA ILE A 8 -27.80 -40.41 -33.63
C ILE A 8 -29.32 -40.59 -33.86
N SER A 9 -30.15 -40.07 -32.95
CA SER A 9 -31.53 -39.67 -33.26
C SER A 9 -31.87 -38.31 -32.68
N ARG A 10 -32.60 -37.55 -33.49
CA ARG A 10 -32.96 -36.13 -33.42
C ARG A 10 -34.29 -35.94 -32.69
N ALA A 11 -34.46 -34.82 -31.96
CA ALA A 11 -35.70 -34.04 -31.87
C ALA A 11 -35.37 -32.66 -31.24
N ILE A 12 -35.31 -31.57 -32.01
CA ILE A 12 -36.34 -30.53 -32.25
C ILE A 12 -36.28 -29.36 -31.25
N VAL A 13 -36.01 -28.18 -31.82
CA VAL A 13 -35.90 -26.79 -31.29
C VAL A 13 -37.31 -26.14 -31.38
N PRO A 14 -37.73 -25.16 -30.55
CA PRO A 14 -37.49 -23.74 -30.88
C PRO A 14 -37.22 -22.73 -29.74
N LEU A 15 -36.38 -21.76 -30.12
CA LEU A 15 -36.30 -20.35 -29.70
C LEU A 15 -37.61 -19.73 -29.19
N LEU A 16 -37.52 -18.86 -28.16
CA LEU A 16 -38.39 -17.69 -27.99
C LEU A 16 -37.69 -16.59 -27.18
N PHE A 17 -37.29 -15.54 -27.91
CA PHE A 17 -36.99 -14.19 -27.45
C PHE A 17 -38.32 -13.49 -27.08
N VAL A 18 -38.44 -12.89 -25.89
CA VAL A 18 -39.43 -11.82 -25.65
C VAL A 18 -38.80 -10.71 -24.82
N LEU A 19 -38.95 -9.50 -25.35
CA LEU A 19 -38.49 -8.21 -24.90
C LEU A 19 -39.74 -7.37 -24.51
N LEU A 20 -39.59 -6.50 -23.50
CA LEU A 20 -40.34 -5.24 -23.25
C LEU A 20 -41.82 -5.32 -22.77
N LEU A 21 -42.14 -4.75 -21.59
CA LEU A 21 -42.64 -3.35 -21.42
C LEU A 21 -43.34 -3.10 -20.06
N PHE A 22 -43.06 -1.90 -19.53
CA PHE A 22 -43.72 -1.18 -18.44
C PHE A 22 -45.24 -1.04 -18.59
N VAL A 23 -45.98 -1.08 -17.47
CA VAL A 23 -47.19 -0.26 -17.23
C VAL A 23 -47.23 0.15 -15.74
N MET A 24 -47.27 1.47 -15.49
CA MET A 24 -47.65 2.08 -14.21
C MET A 24 -49.18 2.24 -14.10
N ALA A 25 -49.73 2.10 -12.90
CA ALA A 25 -50.85 2.87 -12.30
C ALA A 25 -51.27 2.16 -10.99
N ALA A 26 -50.95 2.66 -9.79
CA ALA A 26 -51.54 3.77 -9.02
C ALA A 26 -52.62 3.32 -8.01
N CYS A 27 -52.26 3.46 -6.71
CA CYS A 27 -53.02 3.77 -5.49
C CYS A 27 -54.39 3.11 -5.20
N ASP A 28 -54.54 2.46 -4.03
CA ASP A 28 -55.20 3.06 -2.85
C ASP A 28 -54.89 2.26 -1.56
N SER A 29 -55.10 2.95 -0.44
CA SER A 29 -54.59 2.93 0.92
C SER A 29 -55.07 1.85 1.89
N SER A 30 -54.19 1.47 2.84
CA SER A 30 -54.56 1.20 4.25
C SER A 30 -53.29 1.00 5.10
N SER A 31 -53.14 1.88 6.09
CA SER A 31 -52.04 2.12 7.03
C SER A 31 -51.73 1.00 8.03
N ALA A 32 -50.43 0.79 8.32
CA ALA A 32 -49.88 0.61 9.68
C ALA A 32 -48.32 0.63 9.64
N GLU A 33 -47.72 1.71 10.15
CA GLU A 33 -46.28 1.88 10.43
C GLU A 33 -45.83 1.17 11.72
N PRO A 34 -44.58 0.69 11.81
CA PRO A 34 -43.89 0.48 13.09
C PRO A 34 -43.11 1.75 13.51
N PRO A 35 -42.84 1.94 14.82
CA PRO A 35 -42.40 3.23 15.34
C PRO A 35 -40.92 3.52 15.01
N ALA A 36 -40.67 4.76 14.59
CA ALA A 36 -39.36 5.37 14.52
C ALA A 36 -38.90 5.79 15.92
N GLU A 37 -37.75 5.30 16.36
CA GLU A 37 -37.00 5.89 17.46
C GLU A 37 -36.06 6.95 16.85
N GLU A 38 -36.49 8.20 17.01
CA GLU A 38 -35.85 9.39 16.49
C GLU A 38 -34.66 9.74 17.40
N ALA A 39 -33.46 9.27 17.05
CA ALA A 39 -32.23 9.80 17.62
C ALA A 39 -31.94 11.16 16.97
N ALA A 40 -32.12 12.22 17.74
CA ALA A 40 -31.83 13.59 17.34
C ALA A 40 -30.38 13.73 16.83
N PRO A 41 -30.13 14.52 15.76
CA PRO A 41 -28.77 14.79 15.32
C PRO A 41 -28.05 15.63 16.38
N ALA A 42 -26.90 15.15 16.83
CA ALA A 42 -25.97 15.95 17.62
C ALA A 42 -25.55 17.18 16.79
N GLU A 43 -25.76 18.35 17.37
CA GLU A 43 -25.40 19.66 16.83
C GLU A 43 -23.88 19.67 16.53
N ALA A 44 -23.53 19.70 15.24
CA ALA A 44 -22.15 19.90 14.83
C ALA A 44 -21.75 21.32 15.19
N ALA A 45 -20.86 21.46 16.19
CA ALA A 45 -20.27 22.74 16.54
C ALA A 45 -19.49 23.27 15.32
N GLU A 46 -19.95 24.41 14.81
CA GLU A 46 -19.33 25.18 13.73
C GLU A 46 -17.93 25.62 14.18
N ALA A 47 -16.89 24.99 13.62
CA ALA A 47 -15.52 25.37 13.88
C ALA A 47 -15.22 26.71 13.19
N ALA A 48 -14.91 27.73 13.99
CA ALA A 48 -14.50 29.05 13.52
C ALA A 48 -13.21 28.94 12.67
N PRO A 49 -13.05 29.79 11.62
CA PRO A 49 -11.86 29.77 10.79
C PRO A 49 -10.62 30.24 11.59
N PRO A 50 -9.43 29.65 11.38
CA PRO A 50 -8.25 30.11 12.08
C PRO A 50 -7.82 31.49 11.56
N GLU A 51 -7.58 32.37 12.51
CA GLU A 51 -7.16 33.76 12.37
C GLU A 51 -5.73 33.85 11.84
N GLU A 52 -5.55 34.71 10.84
CA GLU A 52 -4.29 35.01 10.16
C GLU A 52 -3.33 35.74 11.12
N ALA A 53 -2.23 35.10 11.49
CA ALA A 53 -1.12 35.75 12.19
C ALA A 53 0.19 35.47 11.44
N ALA A 54 0.58 36.44 10.59
CA ALA A 54 1.86 36.49 9.92
C ALA A 54 2.94 37.12 10.83
N ALA A 55 4.10 36.47 10.92
CA ALA A 55 5.39 37.08 11.26
C ALA A 55 6.49 36.34 10.45
N PRO A 56 7.58 37.03 10.05
CA PRO A 56 8.29 36.72 8.81
C PRO A 56 9.15 35.47 8.93
N ALA A 57 9.00 34.59 7.94
CA ALA A 57 9.93 33.49 7.70
C ALA A 57 11.33 34.07 7.45
N ALA A 58 12.33 33.54 8.17
CA ALA A 58 13.72 33.68 7.78
C ALA A 58 13.90 32.92 6.46
N GLU A 59 14.39 33.61 5.43
CA GLU A 59 14.73 32.99 4.15
C GLU A 59 15.80 31.93 4.37
N ALA A 60 15.37 30.66 4.45
CA ALA A 60 16.24 29.54 4.16
C ALA A 60 16.64 29.67 2.68
N GLU A 61 17.94 29.72 2.41
CA GLU A 61 18.50 29.87 1.08
C GLU A 61 18.02 28.72 0.19
N ALA A 62 17.02 29.00 -0.64
CA ALA A 62 16.42 28.03 -1.54
C ALA A 62 17.46 27.55 -2.55
N ALA A 63 17.61 26.22 -2.67
CA ALA A 63 18.33 25.62 -3.77
C ALA A 63 17.79 26.18 -5.10
N PRO A 64 18.66 26.47 -6.09
CA PRO A 64 18.25 27.17 -7.31
C PRO A 64 17.17 26.37 -8.03
N ALA A 65 16.02 27.02 -8.24
CA ALA A 65 14.94 26.47 -9.02
C ALA A 65 15.46 26.08 -10.41
N ALA A 66 15.26 24.82 -10.84
CA ALA A 66 15.29 24.56 -12.27
C ALA A 66 14.17 25.39 -12.90
N ALA A 67 14.53 26.23 -13.86
CA ALA A 67 13.58 27.13 -14.49
C ALA A 67 12.45 26.32 -15.15
N ALA A 68 11.21 26.83 -15.14
CA ALA A 68 10.06 26.17 -15.77
C ALA A 68 10.26 25.85 -17.27
N ASP A 69 11.21 26.52 -17.93
CA ASP A 69 11.63 26.26 -19.30
C ASP A 69 12.44 24.96 -19.45
N ASP A 70 13.18 24.56 -18.41
CA ASP A 70 13.93 23.30 -18.35
C ASP A 70 12.99 22.10 -18.22
N TYR A 71 11.90 22.26 -17.46
CA TYR A 71 10.87 21.24 -17.27
C TYR A 71 10.21 20.80 -18.60
N GLN A 72 9.75 21.75 -19.42
CA GLN A 72 9.10 21.41 -20.68
C GLN A 72 10.08 20.77 -21.67
N ALA A 73 11.32 21.29 -21.75
CA ALA A 73 12.35 20.74 -22.62
C ALA A 73 12.73 19.30 -22.24
N GLN A 74 12.83 18.99 -20.95
CA GLN A 74 13.12 17.63 -20.46
C GLN A 74 11.96 16.67 -20.73
N ARG A 75 10.71 17.12 -20.50
CA ARG A 75 9.52 16.30 -20.78
C ARG A 75 9.36 16.00 -22.28
N GLU A 76 9.76 16.92 -23.16
CA GLU A 76 9.81 16.70 -24.61
C GLU A 76 10.92 15.74 -25.04
N ALA A 77 12.00 15.61 -24.24
CA ALA A 77 13.07 14.65 -24.49
C ALA A 77 12.68 13.20 -24.14
N CYS A 78 11.67 13.00 -23.29
CA CYS A 78 11.13 11.69 -22.95
C CYS A 78 10.36 11.12 -24.15
N THR A 79 10.75 9.94 -24.62
CA THR A 79 10.08 9.28 -25.76
C THR A 79 9.54 7.92 -25.35
N ALA A 80 8.67 7.33 -26.18
CA ALA A 80 8.21 5.96 -25.96
C ALA A 80 9.35 4.93 -25.97
N GLU A 81 10.46 5.21 -26.69
CA GLU A 81 11.64 4.35 -26.77
C GLU A 81 12.69 4.65 -25.69
N SER A 82 12.62 5.81 -25.05
CA SER A 82 13.48 6.25 -23.95
C SER A 82 12.64 7.06 -22.95
N PRO A 83 11.83 6.39 -22.14
CA PRO A 83 10.98 7.07 -21.17
C PRO A 83 11.84 7.60 -20.02
N CYS A 84 11.55 8.81 -19.54
CA CYS A 84 12.19 9.34 -18.34
C CYS A 84 11.44 8.80 -17.12
N TRP A 85 11.78 7.60 -16.69
CA TRP A 85 11.24 7.02 -15.46
C TRP A 85 12.18 7.31 -14.30
N ALA A 86 11.60 7.34 -13.10
CA ALA A 86 12.40 7.43 -11.89
C ALA A 86 13.19 6.13 -11.73
N GLU A 87 14.46 6.25 -11.37
CA GLU A 87 15.37 5.12 -11.23
C GLU A 87 15.87 5.03 -9.78
N ILE A 88 16.05 3.81 -9.29
CA ILE A 88 16.73 3.59 -8.01
C ILE A 88 18.23 3.56 -8.27
N VAL A 89 18.99 4.28 -7.47
CA VAL A 89 20.45 4.34 -7.57
C VAL A 89 21.10 3.92 -6.26
N ASP A 90 22.25 3.25 -6.34
CA ASP A 90 22.94 2.70 -5.16
C ASP A 90 23.83 3.73 -4.44
N THR A 91 23.90 4.97 -4.96
CA THR A 91 24.79 6.00 -4.41
C THR A 91 24.06 6.84 -3.37
N VAL A 92 24.36 6.61 -2.09
CA VAL A 92 23.86 7.42 -0.97
C VAL A 92 24.57 8.79 -0.94
N PRO A 93 23.83 9.91 -0.93
CA PRO A 93 24.41 11.25 -0.79
C PRO A 93 25.16 11.43 0.55
N GLY A 94 26.23 12.24 0.54
CA GLY A 94 27.01 12.51 1.76
C GLY A 94 26.35 13.50 2.74
N SER A 95 25.22 14.10 2.37
CA SER A 95 24.43 15.03 3.21
C SER A 95 22.98 15.01 2.78
N PHE A 96 22.06 15.26 3.71
CA PHE A 96 20.62 15.26 3.46
C PHE A 96 20.01 16.65 3.63
N GLN A 97 18.89 16.87 2.94
CA GLN A 97 18.02 18.03 3.13
C GLN A 97 16.66 17.54 3.61
N GLU A 98 15.86 18.46 4.14
CA GLU A 98 14.51 18.18 4.58
C GLU A 98 13.56 19.32 4.25
N ALA A 99 12.25 19.04 4.32
CA ALA A 99 11.24 20.07 4.10
C ALA A 99 11.37 21.19 5.15
N PRO A 100 11.16 22.47 4.79
CA PRO A 100 11.31 23.58 5.73
C PRO A 100 10.48 23.44 7.02
N MET A 101 9.27 22.91 6.92
CA MET A 101 8.42 22.65 8.09
C MET A 101 9.03 21.64 9.08
N LEU A 102 9.80 20.66 8.58
CA LEU A 102 10.47 19.69 9.43
C LEU A 102 11.73 20.31 10.08
N ALA A 103 12.47 21.12 9.33
CA ALA A 103 13.60 21.88 9.86
C ALA A 103 13.17 22.82 11.00
N GLU A 104 11.98 23.44 10.89
CA GLU A 104 11.39 24.24 11.98
C GLU A 104 11.11 23.39 13.24
N MET A 105 10.55 22.18 13.08
CA MET A 105 10.34 21.25 14.19
C MET A 105 11.65 20.77 14.82
N VAL A 106 12.68 20.55 14.01
CA VAL A 106 14.04 20.21 14.52
C VAL A 106 14.61 21.38 15.31
N ALA A 107 14.51 22.60 14.79
CA ALA A 107 14.97 23.80 15.51
C ALA A 107 14.20 24.05 16.82
N ALA A 108 12.92 23.65 16.88
CA ALA A 108 12.10 23.68 18.08
C ALA A 108 12.41 22.55 19.08
N GLY A 109 13.19 21.54 18.68
CA GLY A 109 13.47 20.35 19.49
C GLY A 109 12.31 19.35 19.56
N GLU A 110 11.33 19.47 18.66
CA GLU A 110 10.16 18.59 18.57
C GLU A 110 10.42 17.38 17.66
N LEU A 111 11.46 17.43 16.84
CA LEU A 111 11.84 16.38 15.90
C LEU A 111 13.36 16.15 15.90
N PRO A 112 13.85 14.90 15.86
CA PRO A 112 15.26 14.64 15.63
C PRO A 112 15.74 15.13 14.25
N PRO A 113 17.03 15.46 14.08
CA PRO A 113 17.58 15.86 12.79
C PRO A 113 17.42 14.75 11.73
N VAL A 114 17.47 15.13 10.45
CA VAL A 114 17.19 14.21 9.32
C VAL A 114 18.12 13.00 9.29
N GLU A 115 19.38 13.18 9.65
CA GLU A 115 20.39 12.12 9.72
C GLU A 115 20.07 11.05 10.77
N GLU A 116 19.36 11.41 11.85
CA GLU A 116 18.95 10.46 12.89
C GLU A 116 17.64 9.75 12.54
N ARG A 117 16.80 10.38 11.71
CA ARG A 117 15.53 9.81 11.25
C ARG A 117 15.73 8.78 10.14
N LEU A 118 16.60 9.07 9.16
CA LEU A 118 16.85 8.19 8.03
C LEU A 118 17.51 6.86 8.46
N PRO A 119 17.27 5.77 7.70
CA PRO A 119 18.05 4.54 7.85
C PRO A 119 19.50 4.75 7.36
N SER A 120 20.38 3.80 7.68
CA SER A 120 21.80 3.85 7.27
C SER A 120 22.01 3.72 5.76
N ASP A 121 21.07 3.07 5.07
CA ASP A 121 21.04 2.83 3.63
C ASP A 121 19.66 3.23 3.06
N PRO A 122 19.36 4.54 2.92
CA PRO A 122 18.06 5.01 2.46
C PRO A 122 17.84 4.65 0.98
N LEU A 123 16.57 4.42 0.60
CA LEU A 123 16.20 4.29 -0.80
C LEU A 123 16.47 5.60 -1.54
N VAL A 124 17.44 5.61 -2.46
CA VAL A 124 17.77 6.78 -3.28
C VAL A 124 17.09 6.66 -4.63
N ILE A 125 16.32 7.70 -4.99
CA ILE A 125 15.56 7.75 -6.23
C ILE A 125 16.09 8.92 -7.07
N GLU A 126 16.60 8.63 -8.25
CA GLU A 126 16.79 9.61 -9.31
C GLU A 126 15.42 9.96 -9.90
N PRO A 127 14.99 11.22 -9.84
CA PRO A 127 13.67 11.61 -10.33
C PRO A 127 13.51 11.40 -11.83
N ALA A 128 12.30 11.06 -12.24
CA ALA A 128 11.90 10.90 -13.63
C ALA A 128 12.21 12.13 -14.50
N GLU A 129 11.93 13.33 -13.99
CA GLU A 129 12.05 14.57 -14.77
C GLU A 129 13.18 15.43 -14.22
N MET A 130 13.06 15.87 -12.96
CA MET A 130 14.04 16.75 -12.31
C MET A 130 13.99 16.62 -10.78
N ILE A 131 15.01 17.11 -10.11
CA ILE A 131 15.02 17.24 -8.65
C ILE A 131 13.86 18.15 -8.22
N GLY A 132 12.99 17.61 -7.37
CA GLY A 132 11.81 18.31 -6.87
C GLY A 132 12.14 19.43 -5.88
N GLN A 133 11.13 20.24 -5.58
CA GLN A 133 11.17 21.27 -4.55
C GLN A 133 10.23 20.88 -3.40
N TYR A 134 10.62 21.15 -2.16
CA TYR A 134 9.76 20.91 -1.01
C TYR A 134 8.57 21.88 -0.98
N GLY A 135 7.42 21.39 -0.49
CA GLY A 135 6.26 22.20 -0.14
C GLY A 135 5.06 22.04 -1.07
N GLY A 136 4.03 22.83 -0.80
CA GLY A 136 2.74 22.80 -1.51
C GLY A 136 1.70 21.89 -0.87
N VAL A 137 0.48 21.91 -1.43
CA VAL A 137 -0.65 21.08 -1.01
C VAL A 137 -1.24 20.41 -2.24
N LEU A 138 -1.15 19.07 -2.29
CA LEU A 138 -1.77 18.27 -3.34
C LEU A 138 -3.27 18.11 -3.06
N ARG A 139 -4.10 18.87 -3.78
CA ARG A 139 -5.57 18.80 -3.66
C ARG A 139 -6.12 17.68 -4.54
N ARG A 140 -6.83 16.73 -3.93
CA ARG A 140 -7.43 15.56 -4.61
C ARG A 140 -8.93 15.50 -4.33
N ALA A 141 -9.65 14.79 -5.20
CA ALA A 141 -11.05 14.43 -4.99
C ALA A 141 -11.14 13.02 -4.40
N TYR A 142 -12.00 12.87 -3.40
CA TYR A 142 -12.27 11.62 -2.71
C TYR A 142 -13.78 11.45 -2.61
N THR A 143 -14.28 10.26 -2.96
CA THR A 143 -15.74 10.02 -3.02
C THR A 143 -16.33 9.43 -1.72
N GLY A 144 -15.51 9.34 -0.66
CA GLY A 144 -15.89 8.84 0.66
C GLY A 144 -15.29 7.46 0.97
N PRO A 145 -15.55 6.91 2.18
CA PRO A 145 -14.92 5.69 2.71
C PRO A 145 -14.83 4.49 1.74
N GLY A 146 -15.83 4.30 0.87
CA GLY A 146 -15.84 3.21 -0.11
C GLY A 146 -14.84 3.35 -1.26
N ASP A 147 -14.19 4.51 -1.43
CA ASP A 147 -13.13 4.74 -2.42
C ASP A 147 -11.74 4.41 -1.85
N ASN A 148 -11.63 3.25 -1.19
CA ASN A 148 -10.43 2.81 -0.48
C ASN A 148 -9.18 2.73 -1.38
N GLN A 149 -9.36 2.31 -2.64
CA GLN A 149 -8.30 2.25 -3.65
C GLN A 149 -7.66 3.61 -3.95
N ASN A 150 -8.40 4.72 -3.81
CA ASN A 150 -7.88 6.07 -4.01
C ASN A 150 -6.88 6.46 -2.90
N ILE A 151 -7.16 6.01 -1.68
CA ILE A 151 -6.31 6.20 -0.49
C ILE A 151 -5.12 5.23 -0.52
N GLU A 152 -5.37 3.94 -0.73
CA GLU A 152 -4.33 2.89 -0.68
C GLU A 152 -3.19 3.14 -1.65
N ARG A 153 -3.49 3.54 -2.89
CA ARG A 153 -2.46 3.85 -3.90
C ARG A 153 -1.53 4.99 -3.52
N TRP A 154 -1.90 5.80 -2.52
CA TRP A 154 -1.11 6.93 -2.05
C TRP A 154 -0.44 6.67 -0.70
N ASN A 155 -1.12 5.93 0.18
CA ASN A 155 -0.66 5.73 1.55
C ASN A 155 0.13 4.45 1.75
N ASN A 156 -0.11 3.41 0.93
CA ASN A 156 0.59 2.14 1.11
C ASN A 156 1.98 2.23 0.47
N ASP A 157 3.00 2.06 1.29
CA ASP A 157 4.32 1.74 0.79
C ASP A 157 4.37 0.24 0.41
N HIS A 158 5.12 -0.07 -0.62
CA HIS A 158 5.24 -1.45 -1.11
C HIS A 158 6.47 -2.11 -0.49
N HIS A 159 6.46 -3.42 -0.30
CA HIS A 159 7.65 -4.12 0.20
C HIS A 159 8.74 -4.19 -0.86
N ILE A 160 8.32 -4.50 -2.09
CA ILE A 160 9.06 -4.42 -3.35
C ILE A 160 8.12 -3.84 -4.40
N PHE A 161 8.63 -3.26 -5.48
CA PHE A 161 7.77 -2.57 -6.45
C PHE A 161 8.20 -2.82 -7.88
N TRP A 162 7.26 -2.80 -8.81
CA TRP A 162 7.59 -2.78 -10.23
C TRP A 162 8.16 -1.42 -10.61
N ASN A 163 9.19 -1.39 -11.45
CA ASN A 163 9.52 -0.16 -12.15
C ASN A 163 8.30 0.31 -12.98
N THR A 164 8.28 1.58 -13.40
CA THR A 164 7.14 2.16 -14.12
C THR A 164 6.76 1.38 -15.39
N GLY A 165 7.74 0.72 -16.03
CA GLY A 165 7.51 -0.14 -17.19
C GLY A 165 6.95 -1.53 -16.91
N ALA A 166 6.82 -1.92 -15.64
CA ALA A 166 6.48 -3.28 -15.22
C ALA A 166 7.38 -4.37 -15.85
N THR A 167 8.66 -4.05 -16.02
CA THR A 167 9.67 -4.96 -16.59
C THR A 167 10.60 -5.53 -15.54
N GLU A 168 10.74 -4.86 -14.41
CA GLU A 168 11.72 -5.22 -13.38
C GLU A 168 11.16 -4.95 -11.97
N LEU A 169 11.42 -5.88 -11.06
CA LEU A 169 11.15 -5.73 -9.64
C LEU A 169 12.29 -4.96 -8.97
N ARG A 170 11.93 -4.00 -8.14
CA ARG A 170 12.82 -3.00 -7.55
C ARG A 170 12.64 -2.96 -6.02
N PRO A 171 13.71 -2.72 -5.25
CA PRO A 171 13.63 -2.56 -3.80
C PRO A 171 12.70 -1.42 -3.37
N ARG A 172 12.02 -1.61 -2.23
CA ARG A 172 11.29 -0.55 -1.49
C ARG A 172 11.61 -0.68 -0.01
N ILE A 173 10.66 -1.07 0.86
CA ILE A 173 10.93 -1.37 2.27
C ILE A 173 11.97 -2.49 2.38
N ILE A 174 11.75 -3.58 1.64
CA ILE A 174 12.70 -4.69 1.50
C ILE A 174 13.81 -4.25 0.54
N LYS A 175 15.07 -4.34 0.98
CA LYS A 175 16.24 -3.91 0.20
C LYS A 175 16.74 -4.99 -0.76
N ALA A 176 16.65 -6.24 -0.33
CA ALA A 176 17.13 -7.38 -1.09
C ALA A 176 16.36 -8.63 -0.69
N TRP A 177 16.37 -9.60 -1.59
CA TRP A 177 15.71 -10.88 -1.41
C TRP A 177 16.46 -11.96 -2.18
N GLU A 178 16.29 -13.19 -1.74
CA GLU A 178 16.89 -14.37 -2.37
C GLU A 178 15.99 -15.59 -2.15
N SER A 179 15.99 -16.52 -3.10
CA SER A 179 15.28 -17.78 -2.97
C SER A 179 16.24 -18.95 -2.85
N ASN A 180 15.76 -20.05 -2.28
CA ASN A 180 16.40 -21.35 -2.50
C ASN A 180 16.21 -21.83 -3.96
N GLU A 181 16.79 -22.97 -4.31
CA GLU A 181 16.86 -23.48 -5.69
C GLU A 181 15.49 -23.72 -6.35
N ASP A 182 14.49 -24.11 -5.57
CA ASP A 182 13.14 -24.40 -6.07
C ASP A 182 12.11 -23.29 -5.79
N ALA A 183 12.54 -22.17 -5.21
CA ALA A 183 11.67 -21.05 -4.83
C ALA A 183 10.54 -21.42 -3.85
N SER A 184 10.77 -22.40 -2.97
CA SER A 184 9.88 -22.69 -1.83
C SER A 184 10.25 -21.91 -0.56
N VAL A 185 11.47 -21.39 -0.45
CA VAL A 185 11.93 -20.56 0.67
C VAL A 185 12.50 -19.25 0.13
N TRP A 186 12.06 -18.14 0.71
CA TRP A 186 12.54 -16.80 0.40
C TRP A 186 13.11 -16.15 1.65
N THR A 187 14.28 -15.54 1.52
CA THR A 187 14.91 -14.73 2.57
C THR A 187 14.82 -13.26 2.16
N PHE A 188 14.39 -12.41 3.09
CA PHE A 188 14.22 -10.98 2.89
C PHE A 188 15.12 -10.18 3.80
N HIS A 189 15.68 -9.11 3.25
CA HIS A 189 16.61 -8.21 3.92
C HIS A 189 16.01 -6.80 3.98
N LEU A 190 15.98 -6.22 5.17
CA LEU A 190 15.52 -4.87 5.46
C LEU A 190 16.69 -3.88 5.51
N ARG A 191 16.38 -2.58 5.54
CA ARG A 191 17.36 -1.53 5.82
C ARG A 191 17.52 -1.35 7.31
N GLU A 192 18.76 -1.21 7.76
CA GLU A 192 19.06 -0.96 9.16
C GLU A 192 18.67 0.47 9.55
N GLY A 193 18.02 0.62 10.70
CA GLY A 193 17.62 1.91 11.25
C GLY A 193 16.35 2.50 10.66
N MET A 194 15.55 1.73 9.91
CA MET A 194 14.20 2.14 9.52
C MET A 194 13.32 2.38 10.75
N LYS A 195 12.34 3.28 10.61
CA LYS A 195 11.45 3.69 11.69
C LYS A 195 10.04 3.86 11.16
N TRP A 196 9.08 3.61 12.02
CA TRP A 196 7.69 4.02 11.86
C TRP A 196 7.56 5.55 11.94
N SER A 197 6.40 6.07 11.52
CA SER A 197 6.18 7.53 11.48
C SER A 197 6.14 8.18 12.87
N ASP A 198 5.92 7.41 13.93
CA ASP A 198 6.01 7.84 15.33
C ASP A 198 7.45 7.78 15.89
N GLY A 199 8.40 7.26 15.11
CA GLY A 199 9.81 7.16 15.46
C GLY A 199 10.24 5.82 16.05
N GLU A 200 9.31 4.90 16.32
CA GLU A 200 9.65 3.56 16.81
C GLU A 200 10.41 2.77 15.73
N PRO A 201 11.34 1.87 16.11
CA PRO A 201 12.08 1.06 15.15
C PRO A 201 11.16 0.21 14.28
N PHE A 202 11.44 0.16 12.98
CA PHE A 202 10.80 -0.77 12.04
C PHE A 202 11.77 -1.93 11.80
N THR A 203 11.37 -3.14 12.17
CA THR A 203 12.24 -4.34 12.15
C THR A 203 11.52 -5.55 11.57
N ALA A 204 12.22 -6.69 11.49
CA ALA A 204 11.62 -7.98 11.19
C ALA A 204 10.51 -8.38 12.19
N ASP A 205 10.49 -7.82 13.40
CA ASP A 205 9.45 -8.11 14.40
C ASP A 205 8.06 -7.64 13.93
N ASP A 206 7.97 -6.56 13.16
CA ASP A 206 6.70 -6.08 12.59
C ASP A 206 6.10 -7.08 11.58
N TYR A 207 6.95 -7.80 10.84
CA TYR A 207 6.55 -8.86 9.91
C TYR A 207 6.16 -10.13 10.65
N ILE A 208 6.92 -10.50 11.68
CA ILE A 208 6.60 -11.69 12.50
C ILE A 208 5.35 -11.47 13.32
N PHE A 209 5.14 -10.29 13.90
CA PHE A 209 3.90 -9.97 14.61
C PHE A 209 2.69 -10.08 13.68
N TRP A 210 2.78 -9.53 12.46
CA TRP A 210 1.73 -9.70 11.47
C TRP A 210 1.46 -11.18 11.16
N TYR A 211 2.51 -11.98 11.02
CA TYR A 211 2.39 -13.41 10.78
C TYR A 211 1.75 -14.17 11.95
N GLU A 212 2.27 -14.00 13.16
CA GLU A 212 1.88 -14.80 14.33
C GLU A 212 0.52 -14.37 14.90
N HIS A 213 0.26 -13.06 14.95
CA HIS A 213 -0.89 -12.53 15.68
C HIS A 213 -2.00 -11.98 14.79
N ILE A 214 -1.76 -11.75 13.50
CA ILE A 214 -2.80 -11.27 12.58
C ILE A 214 -3.23 -12.38 11.61
N VAL A 215 -2.35 -12.83 10.73
CA VAL A 215 -2.73 -13.78 9.66
C VAL A 215 -2.95 -15.20 10.19
N SER A 216 -2.22 -15.61 11.23
CA SER A 216 -2.38 -16.92 11.87
C SER A 216 -3.49 -16.95 12.93
N ASN A 217 -4.05 -15.79 13.30
CA ASN A 217 -5.09 -15.70 14.30
C ASN A 217 -6.48 -15.92 13.65
N GLU A 218 -7.08 -17.08 13.88
CA GLU A 218 -8.39 -17.44 13.29
C GLU A 218 -9.54 -16.50 13.69
N LEU A 219 -9.44 -15.77 14.81
CA LEU A 219 -10.46 -14.81 15.22
C LEU A 219 -10.39 -13.54 14.35
N LEU A 220 -9.18 -13.06 14.08
CA LEU A 220 -8.96 -11.86 13.26
C LEU A 220 -9.02 -12.17 11.77
N MET A 221 -8.48 -13.33 11.38
CA MET A 221 -8.39 -13.78 10.01
C MET A 221 -8.83 -15.25 9.88
N PRO A 222 -10.15 -15.51 9.88
CA PRO A 222 -10.69 -16.87 9.72
C PRO A 222 -10.33 -17.53 8.38
N THR A 223 -9.95 -16.73 7.39
CA THR A 223 -9.51 -17.20 6.08
C THR A 223 -8.24 -16.44 5.71
N PRO A 224 -7.06 -17.05 5.88
CA PRO A 224 -5.80 -16.47 5.47
C PRO A 224 -5.81 -16.15 3.97
N PRO A 225 -5.04 -15.13 3.53
CA PRO A 225 -4.98 -14.76 2.14
C PRO A 225 -4.41 -15.90 1.30
N TRP A 226 -4.94 -16.05 0.08
CA TRP A 226 -4.56 -17.13 -0.83
C TRP A 226 -3.04 -17.19 -1.10
N TRP A 227 -2.36 -16.04 -1.06
CA TRP A 227 -0.94 -15.92 -1.31
C TRP A 227 -0.08 -16.41 -0.14
N MET A 228 -0.61 -16.47 1.07
CA MET A 228 0.03 -17.18 2.20
C MET A 228 -0.28 -18.67 2.22
N MET A 229 -1.34 -19.13 1.54
CA MET A 229 -1.77 -20.54 1.55
C MET A 229 -1.20 -21.36 0.38
N TRP A 230 -0.10 -20.91 -0.22
CA TRP A 230 0.45 -21.56 -1.40
C TRP A 230 0.98 -22.97 -1.10
N GLY A 231 0.47 -23.96 -1.81
CA GLY A 231 0.71 -25.38 -1.49
C GLY A 231 -0.31 -26.00 -0.54
N GLY A 232 -1.33 -25.25 -0.12
CA GLY A 232 -2.47 -25.74 0.67
C GLY A 232 -2.31 -25.61 2.19
N GLU A 233 -1.15 -25.12 2.65
CA GLU A 233 -0.85 -24.85 4.05
C GLU A 233 -0.41 -23.40 4.18
N LEU A 234 -0.57 -22.84 5.38
CA LEU A 234 -0.11 -21.49 5.67
C LEU A 234 1.43 -21.46 5.60
N ALA A 235 1.97 -20.49 4.87
CA ALA A 235 3.40 -20.27 4.78
C ALA A 235 3.97 -19.94 6.16
N VAL A 236 5.16 -20.46 6.45
CA VAL A 236 5.84 -20.27 7.74
C VAL A 236 6.80 -19.10 7.62
N MET A 237 6.66 -18.08 8.47
CA MET A 237 7.63 -16.99 8.56
C MET A 237 8.50 -17.12 9.80
N GLU A 238 9.80 -16.89 9.67
CA GLU A 238 10.76 -16.95 10.78
C GLU A 238 11.67 -15.72 10.78
N LYS A 239 11.89 -15.14 11.96
CA LYS A 239 12.92 -14.11 12.15
C LYS A 239 14.30 -14.75 12.16
N ILE A 240 15.23 -14.20 11.40
CA ILE A 240 16.66 -14.51 11.50
C ILE A 240 17.33 -13.50 12.44
N ASP A 241 17.12 -12.20 12.18
CA ASP A 241 17.59 -11.07 12.99
C ASP A 241 16.69 -9.84 12.76
N ASP A 242 17.01 -8.70 13.38
CA ASP A 242 16.18 -7.48 13.31
C ASP A 242 15.98 -6.94 11.89
N THR A 243 16.85 -7.32 10.95
CA THR A 243 16.78 -6.87 9.55
C THR A 243 16.57 -8.00 8.56
N THR A 244 16.36 -9.24 9.03
CA THR A 244 16.31 -10.41 8.17
C THR A 244 15.23 -11.39 8.64
N PHE A 245 14.37 -11.80 7.72
CA PHE A 245 13.36 -12.83 7.97
C PHE A 245 13.18 -13.74 6.75
N THR A 246 12.58 -14.90 6.96
CA THR A 246 12.28 -15.85 5.90
C THR A 246 10.78 -16.09 5.77
N ILE A 247 10.37 -16.58 4.61
CA ILE A 247 9.07 -17.21 4.38
C ILE A 247 9.26 -18.54 3.65
N GLN A 248 8.63 -19.59 4.16
CA GLN A 248 8.63 -20.92 3.57
C GLN A 248 7.21 -21.30 3.16
N PHE A 249 7.05 -21.64 1.88
CA PHE A 249 5.80 -22.15 1.32
C PHE A 249 5.81 -23.68 1.26
N ALA A 250 4.63 -24.31 1.36
CA ALA A 250 4.49 -25.76 1.29
C ALA A 250 4.76 -26.33 -0.13
N ALA A 251 4.79 -25.46 -1.15
CA ALA A 251 5.17 -25.81 -2.51
C ALA A 251 6.01 -24.68 -3.14
N PRO A 252 6.83 -24.98 -4.17
CA PRO A 252 7.50 -23.97 -4.99
C PRO A 252 6.58 -22.83 -5.41
N PHE A 253 6.96 -21.58 -5.10
CA PHE A 253 6.23 -20.39 -5.49
C PHE A 253 7.13 -19.38 -6.24
N PRO A 254 7.53 -19.66 -7.49
CA PRO A 254 8.42 -18.78 -8.25
C PRO A 254 7.86 -17.38 -8.48
N ALA A 255 6.53 -17.24 -8.53
CA ALA A 255 5.84 -15.98 -8.79
C ALA A 255 5.58 -15.15 -7.51
N TRP A 256 6.19 -15.51 -6.38
CA TRP A 256 5.92 -14.87 -5.09
C TRP A 256 6.26 -13.38 -5.10
N LEU A 257 7.40 -12.98 -5.68
CA LEU A 257 7.81 -11.59 -5.71
C LEU A 257 6.88 -10.73 -6.59
N GLU A 258 6.36 -11.29 -7.67
CA GLU A 258 5.37 -10.64 -8.51
C GLU A 258 4.06 -10.39 -7.76
N VAL A 259 3.69 -11.27 -6.82
CA VAL A 259 2.52 -11.07 -5.95
C VAL A 259 2.82 -10.02 -4.87
N LEU A 260 3.96 -10.14 -4.20
CA LEU A 260 4.43 -9.25 -3.15
C LEU A 260 4.60 -7.79 -3.62
N SER A 261 4.85 -7.58 -4.93
CA SER A 261 4.98 -6.26 -5.56
C SER A 261 3.66 -5.60 -5.95
N THR A 262 2.52 -6.29 -5.77
CA THR A 262 1.20 -5.73 -6.08
C THR A 262 0.59 -5.00 -4.88
N SER A 263 -0.41 -4.16 -5.14
CA SER A 263 -1.25 -3.58 -4.10
C SER A 263 -2.07 -4.61 -3.30
N THR A 264 -2.05 -5.89 -3.69
CA THR A 264 -2.68 -6.98 -2.92
C THR A 264 -1.97 -7.20 -1.59
N VAL A 265 -0.64 -7.01 -1.56
CA VAL A 265 0.20 -7.33 -0.40
C VAL A 265 0.78 -6.05 0.25
N ALA A 266 0.80 -4.93 -0.46
CA ALA A 266 1.43 -3.69 0.00
C ALA A 266 0.80 -3.05 1.25
N GLY A 267 1.62 -2.29 1.98
CA GLY A 267 1.24 -1.46 3.12
C GLY A 267 1.24 -2.23 4.43
N HIS A 268 0.38 -1.83 5.37
CA HIS A 268 0.11 -2.58 6.60
C HIS A 268 -1.35 -3.07 6.67
N PHE A 269 -2.19 -2.53 5.77
CA PHE A 269 -3.60 -2.82 5.67
C PHE A 269 -4.01 -2.80 4.19
N ASN A 270 -4.83 -3.77 3.79
CA ASN A 270 -5.48 -3.81 2.48
C ASN A 270 -7.00 -3.57 2.68
N GLY A 271 -7.59 -2.71 1.84
CA GLY A 271 -9.02 -2.41 1.88
C GLY A 271 -9.43 -1.40 2.94
N GLY A 272 -8.53 -0.97 3.83
CA GLY A 272 -8.87 -0.30 5.09
C GLY A 272 -9.59 -1.20 6.10
N GLU A 273 -9.69 -2.50 5.81
CA GLU A 273 -10.61 -3.43 6.50
C GLU A 273 -9.91 -4.72 6.96
N THR A 274 -8.79 -5.09 6.34
CA THR A 274 -8.10 -6.35 6.63
C THR A 274 -6.64 -6.11 6.93
N GLY A 275 -6.12 -6.78 7.96
CA GLY A 275 -4.69 -6.86 8.26
C GLY A 275 -3.95 -7.71 7.23
N GLY A 276 -4.17 -7.46 5.93
CA GLY A 276 -3.60 -8.22 4.81
C GLY A 276 -2.35 -7.61 4.20
N GLY A 277 -1.75 -6.59 4.83
CA GLY A 277 -0.59 -5.85 4.29
C GLY A 277 0.79 -6.45 4.61
N PHE A 278 0.89 -7.73 4.99
CA PHE A 278 2.17 -8.43 5.21
C PHE A 278 3.10 -7.93 6.34
N VAL A 279 2.84 -6.77 6.93
CA VAL A 279 3.54 -6.21 8.10
C VAL A 279 2.58 -5.35 8.92
N ALA A 280 2.83 -5.21 10.22
CA ALA A 280 2.00 -4.39 11.09
C ALA A 280 2.81 -3.82 12.27
N PRO A 281 2.51 -2.59 12.75
CA PRO A 281 3.25 -1.93 13.82
C PRO A 281 2.96 -2.60 15.16
N HIS A 282 3.80 -3.57 15.54
CA HIS A 282 3.53 -4.43 16.69
C HIS A 282 3.47 -3.61 18.00
N HIS A 283 4.38 -2.67 18.16
CA HIS A 283 4.49 -1.78 19.33
C HIS A 283 3.19 -1.02 19.63
N TYR A 284 2.43 -0.66 18.58
CA TYR A 284 1.15 0.00 18.72
C TYR A 284 0.00 -1.00 18.88
N LEU A 285 0.00 -2.10 18.14
CA LEU A 285 -1.14 -3.02 18.06
C LEU A 285 -1.24 -4.02 19.22
N GLU A 286 -0.12 -4.37 19.85
CA GLU A 286 -0.09 -5.32 20.97
C GLU A 286 -1.09 -4.95 22.08
N GLN A 287 -1.22 -3.67 22.42
CA GLN A 287 -2.13 -3.20 23.47
C GLN A 287 -3.63 -3.47 23.20
N PHE A 288 -4.00 -3.80 21.96
CA PHE A 288 -5.37 -4.12 21.56
C PHE A 288 -5.57 -5.60 21.27
N HIS A 289 -4.48 -6.39 21.26
CA HIS A 289 -4.50 -7.77 20.84
C HIS A 289 -4.64 -8.71 22.05
N ALA A 290 -5.60 -9.64 21.97
CA ALA A 290 -6.01 -10.50 23.08
C ALA A 290 -4.88 -11.35 23.70
N ASP A 291 -3.83 -11.65 22.93
CA ASP A 291 -2.68 -12.42 23.41
C ASP A 291 -1.78 -11.62 24.38
N PHE A 292 -1.89 -10.29 24.40
CA PHE A 292 -1.00 -9.40 25.16
C PHE A 292 -1.70 -8.63 26.30
N VAL A 293 -3.03 -8.78 26.44
CA VAL A 293 -3.87 -8.05 27.41
C VAL A 293 -4.53 -8.94 28.46
#